data_AF-A0A1H9TQ54-F1
#
_entry.id   AF-A0A1H9TQ54-F1
#
_cell.length_a   1.000
_cell.length_b   1.000
_cell.length_c   1.000
_cell.angle_alpha   90.00
_cell.angle_beta   90.00
_cell.angle_gamma   90.00
#
_symmetry.space_group_name_H-M   'P 1'
#
loop_
_entity.id
_entity.type
_entity.pdbx_description
1 polymer ?
#
loop_
_entity_poly.entity_id
_entity_poly.type
_entity_poly.pdbx_seq_one_letter_code
_entity_poly.pdbx_strand_id
1 'polypeptide(L)'
;MRYAVLLDPRAQGDGVPWLLVPAGTELDDVAEALGRLLGAAECPERLLLVVGDERVGVTSSAYLRAVLGMQAVRGPGDEVRAAAPGESTRFSVVAFRCAVCGSCAYTAFYDDRYRPVCRSGEHGPMELR
;
A
#
# COMPACT_ATOMS: atom_id res chain seq x y z
N MET A 1 9.52 -8.75 13.70
CA MET A 1 8.77 -7.69 13.00
C MET A 1 9.20 -7.65 11.54
N ARG A 2 8.54 -8.45 10.68
CA ARG A 2 8.95 -8.67 9.27
C ARG A 2 8.95 -7.38 8.44
N TYR A 3 8.02 -6.48 8.70
CA TYR A 3 7.81 -5.25 7.92
C TYR A 3 8.53 -4.03 8.49
N ALA A 4 9.33 -4.18 9.56
CA ALA A 4 9.94 -3.06 10.28
C ALA A 4 10.76 -2.12 9.37
N VAL A 5 11.40 -2.67 8.33
CA VAL A 5 12.18 -1.88 7.36
C VAL A 5 11.32 -0.86 6.59
N LEU A 6 10.03 -1.15 6.40
CA LEU A 6 9.07 -0.30 5.68
C LEU A 6 8.41 0.75 6.59
N LEU A 7 8.61 0.69 7.90
CA LEU A 7 8.00 1.59 8.87
C LEU A 7 8.92 2.75 9.18
N ASP A 8 8.36 3.96 9.21
CA ASP A 8 9.11 5.15 9.61
C ASP A 8 9.01 5.28 11.13
N PRO A 9 10.11 5.09 11.89
CA PRO A 9 10.08 5.13 13.36
C PRO A 9 9.73 6.51 13.92
N ARG A 10 9.75 7.56 13.08
CA ARG A 10 9.38 8.92 13.46
C ARG A 10 7.96 9.28 13.05
N ALA A 11 7.32 8.46 12.22
CA ALA A 11 5.97 8.74 11.75
C ALA A 11 4.94 8.33 12.82
N GLN A 12 4.09 9.29 13.16
CA GLN A 12 2.87 9.08 13.93
C GLN A 12 1.70 9.54 13.07
N GLY A 13 0.55 8.90 13.23
CA GLY A 13 -0.61 9.22 12.42
C GLY A 13 -1.88 8.57 12.92
N ASP A 14 -2.62 9.28 13.76
CA ASP A 14 -4.05 9.05 13.90
C ASP A 14 -4.79 9.69 12.71
N GLY A 15 -5.76 8.97 12.15
CA GLY A 15 -6.57 9.47 11.03
C GLY A 15 -5.87 9.54 9.66
N VAL A 16 -4.65 9.00 9.53
CA VAL A 16 -3.96 8.93 8.24
C VAL A 16 -4.58 7.88 7.31
N PRO A 17 -4.44 8.03 5.99
CA PRO A 17 -4.81 6.98 5.04
C PRO A 17 -4.07 5.67 5.36
N TRP A 18 -4.67 4.53 5.02
CA TRP A 18 -4.07 3.23 5.28
C TRP A 18 -4.00 2.35 4.04
N LEU A 19 -2.97 1.51 3.98
CA LEU A 19 -2.84 0.42 3.01
C LEU A 19 -3.16 -0.89 3.72
N LEU A 20 -4.18 -1.59 3.23
CA LEU A 20 -4.53 -2.93 3.66
C LEU A 20 -3.89 -3.96 2.72
N VAL A 21 -3.15 -4.90 3.32
CA VAL A 21 -2.66 -6.10 2.63
C VAL A 21 -3.14 -7.36 3.36
N PRO A 22 -3.37 -8.48 2.66
CA PRO A 22 -3.76 -9.73 3.31
C PRO A 22 -2.77 -10.22 4.37
N ALA A 23 -3.25 -11.03 5.31
CA ALA A 23 -2.35 -11.74 6.23
C ALA A 23 -1.46 -12.72 5.44
N GLY A 24 -0.19 -12.81 5.81
CA GLY A 24 0.78 -13.70 5.14
C GLY A 24 1.38 -13.16 3.83
N THR A 25 1.06 -11.91 3.43
CA THR A 25 1.73 -11.26 2.29
C THR A 25 3.24 -11.16 2.53
N GLU A 26 4.05 -11.41 1.50
CA GLU A 26 5.50 -11.37 1.61
C GLU A 26 6.01 -9.93 1.68
N LEU A 27 7.20 -9.72 2.26
CA LEU A 27 7.77 -8.38 2.42
C LEU A 27 7.92 -7.66 1.08
N ASP A 28 8.39 -8.39 0.05
CA ASP A 28 8.62 -7.85 -1.28
C ASP A 28 7.31 -7.43 -1.97
N ASP A 29 6.23 -8.20 -1.79
CA ASP A 29 4.90 -7.84 -2.30
C ASP A 29 4.37 -6.55 -1.64
N VAL A 30 4.57 -6.40 -0.32
CA VAL A 30 4.20 -5.17 0.40
C VAL A 30 5.05 -3.98 -0.09
N ALA A 31 6.36 -4.18 -0.28
CA ALA A 31 7.26 -3.16 -0.79
C ALA A 31 6.88 -2.74 -2.23
N GLU A 32 6.49 -3.68 -3.08
CA GLU A 32 6.00 -3.41 -4.42
C GLU A 32 4.70 -2.60 -4.40
N ALA A 33 3.73 -2.98 -3.56
CA ALA A 33 2.47 -2.24 -3.39
C ALA A 33 2.71 -0.79 -2.93
N LEU A 34 3.64 -0.59 -1.98
CA LEU A 34 4.05 0.73 -1.53
C LEU A 34 4.79 1.53 -2.62
N GLY A 35 5.66 0.87 -3.41
CA GLY A 35 6.34 1.47 -4.54
C GLY A 35 5.37 1.96 -5.62
N ARG A 36 4.31 1.19 -5.91
CA ARG A 36 3.22 1.60 -6.82
C ARG A 36 2.46 2.80 -6.27
N LEU A 37 2.16 2.83 -4.97
CA LEU A 37 1.50 3.97 -4.32
C LEU A 37 2.36 5.25 -4.35
N LEU A 38 3.68 5.11 -4.19
CA LEU A 38 4.62 6.24 -4.36
C LEU A 38 4.64 6.82 -5.77
N GLY A 39 4.40 5.97 -6.78
CA GLY A 39 4.34 6.35 -8.19
C GLY A 39 2.99 6.90 -8.64
N ALA A 40 1.96 6.85 -7.80
CA ALA A 40 0.64 7.40 -8.11
C ALA A 40 0.66 8.93 -8.09
N ALA A 41 -0.22 9.56 -8.89
CA ALA A 41 -0.34 11.02 -8.97
C ALA A 41 -0.67 11.68 -7.62
N GLU A 42 -1.39 10.96 -6.75
CA GLU A 42 -1.76 11.41 -5.40
C GLU A 42 -1.20 10.44 -4.36
N CYS A 43 0.10 10.56 -4.08
CA CYS A 43 0.74 9.81 -3.01
C CYS A 43 0.48 10.50 -1.66
N PRO A 44 -0.09 9.80 -0.65
CA PRO A 44 -0.23 10.37 0.68
C PRO A 44 1.13 10.59 1.33
N GLU A 45 1.27 11.67 2.10
CA GLU A 45 2.52 11.99 2.80
C GLU A 45 2.86 10.93 3.86
N ARG A 46 1.83 10.41 4.54
CA ARG A 46 1.90 9.37 5.57
C ARG A 46 0.84 8.31 5.33
N LEU A 47 1.19 7.07 5.67
CA LEU A 47 0.34 5.91 5.43
C LEU A 47 0.46 4.91 6.58
N LEU A 48 -0.66 4.42 7.08
CA LEU A 48 -0.70 3.30 8.02
C LEU A 48 -0.67 1.98 7.26
N LEU A 49 0.29 1.11 7.54
CA LEU A 49 0.32 -0.25 7.01
C LEU A 49 -0.51 -1.18 7.90
N VAL A 50 -1.43 -1.91 7.27
CA VAL A 50 -2.30 -2.89 7.92
C VAL A 50 -2.13 -4.24 7.21
N VAL A 51 -1.84 -5.28 7.98
CA VAL A 51 -1.67 -6.65 7.47
C VAL A 51 -2.75 -7.53 8.07
N GLY A 52 -3.67 -8.02 7.25
CA GLY A 52 -4.93 -8.59 7.73
C GLY A 52 -5.69 -7.55 8.57
N ASP A 53 -5.94 -7.88 9.84
CA ASP A 53 -6.58 -6.95 10.78
C ASP A 53 -5.58 -6.20 11.68
N GLU A 54 -4.28 -6.49 11.55
CA GLU A 54 -3.25 -5.96 12.43
C GLU A 54 -2.70 -4.61 11.93
N ARG A 55 -2.65 -3.62 12.83
CA ARG A 55 -1.96 -2.35 12.59
C ARG A 55 -0.46 -2.56 12.81
N VAL A 56 0.29 -2.59 11.72
CA VAL A 56 1.74 -2.88 11.76
C VAL A 56 2.55 -1.64 12.10
N GLY A 57 2.19 -0.48 11.53
CA GLY A 57 2.82 0.80 11.84
C GLY A 57 2.63 1.85 10.76
N VAL A 58 3.11 3.06 11.02
CA VAL A 58 3.02 4.19 10.08
C VAL A 58 4.32 4.32 9.31
N THR A 59 4.21 4.71 8.04
CA THR A 59 5.33 5.07 7.18
C THR A 59 5.08 6.41 6.51
N SER A 60 6.12 7.02 5.96
CA SER A 60 6.03 8.27 5.22
C SER A 60 6.54 8.09 3.80
N SER A 61 5.97 8.84 2.86
CA SER A 61 6.42 8.83 1.46
C SER A 61 7.90 9.20 1.32
N ALA A 62 8.38 10.14 2.15
CA ALA A 62 9.79 10.51 2.22
C ALA A 62 10.67 9.34 2.68
N TYR A 63 10.26 8.64 3.74
CA TYR A 63 10.98 7.48 4.26
C TYR A 63 10.98 6.32 3.26
N LEU A 64 9.83 5.98 2.67
CA LEU A 64 9.74 4.92 1.67
C LEU A 64 10.59 5.22 0.44
N ARG A 65 10.64 6.47 -0.03
CA ARG A 65 11.53 6.86 -1.14
C ARG A 65 13.00 6.65 -0.78
N ALA A 66 13.40 6.93 0.45
CA ALA A 66 14.76 6.66 0.91
C ALA A 66 15.04 5.14 0.97
N VAL A 67 14.17 4.37 1.63
CA VAL A 67 14.38 2.93 1.84
C VAL A 67 14.25 2.13 0.54
N LEU A 68 13.18 2.33 -0.22
CA LEU A 68 12.95 1.64 -1.50
C LEU A 68 13.90 2.16 -2.59
N GLY A 69 14.27 3.45 -2.55
CA GLY A 69 15.30 4.00 -3.42
C GLY A 69 16.70 3.44 -3.15
N MET A 70 17.01 3.09 -1.89
CA MET A 70 18.23 2.36 -1.53
C MET A 70 18.17 0.87 -1.91
N GLN A 71 16.97 0.27 -1.92
CA GLN A 71 16.76 -1.12 -2.39
C GLN A 71 16.64 -1.25 -3.91
N ALA A 72 16.43 -0.15 -4.64
CA ALA A 72 16.47 -0.10 -6.10
C ALA A 72 17.92 -0.16 -6.61
N VAL A 73 18.65 -1.22 -6.26
CA VAL A 73 19.73 -1.70 -7.13
C VAL A 73 19.04 -2.29 -8.34
N ARG A 74 19.05 -1.55 -9.45
CA ARG A 74 18.83 -2.12 -10.78
C ARG A 74 19.67 -3.40 -10.87
N GLY A 75 19.00 -4.55 -10.89
CA GLY A 75 19.66 -5.81 -11.22
C GLY A 75 20.21 -5.71 -12.65
N PRO A 76 21.42 -6.21 -12.94
CA PRO A 76 21.91 -6.31 -14.30
C PRO A 76 21.09 -7.39 -15.03
N GLY A 77 20.09 -6.97 -15.78
CA GLY A 77 19.22 -7.88 -16.54
C GLY A 77 18.10 -7.21 -17.34
N ASP A 78 18.14 -5.89 -17.50
CA ASP A 78 17.13 -5.14 -18.25
C ASP A 78 17.51 -5.07 -19.74
N GLU A 79 17.72 -6.24 -20.34
CA GLU A 79 17.97 -6.39 -21.78
C GLU A 79 17.22 -7.62 -22.34
N VAL A 80 16.25 -7.33 -23.22
CA VAL A 80 15.65 -8.21 -24.25
C VAL A 80 14.51 -9.16 -23.85
N ARG A 81 13.29 -8.70 -24.20
CA ARG A 81 12.11 -9.42 -24.73
C ARG A 81 12.22 -10.94 -24.91
N ALA A 82 11.33 -11.67 -24.26
CA ALA A 82 10.67 -12.84 -24.83
C ALA A 82 9.24 -12.96 -24.26
N ALA A 83 8.27 -13.17 -25.15
CA ALA A 83 6.86 -13.30 -24.82
C ALA A 83 6.63 -14.51 -23.90
N ALA A 84 6.27 -14.26 -22.64
CA ALA A 84 5.68 -15.25 -21.76
C ALA A 84 4.18 -14.94 -21.63
N PRO A 85 3.26 -15.81 -22.10
CA PRO A 85 1.85 -15.68 -21.74
C PRO A 85 1.72 -16.16 -20.28
N GLY A 86 1.84 -15.22 -19.34
CA GLY A 86 1.81 -15.51 -17.91
C GLY A 86 1.84 -14.29 -16.98
N GLU A 87 2.04 -13.07 -17.48
CA GLU A 87 1.96 -11.84 -16.67
C GLU A 87 0.49 -11.42 -16.41
N SER A 88 -0.29 -12.28 -15.79
CA SER A 88 -1.69 -11.99 -15.43
C SER A 88 -1.90 -11.98 -13.92
N THR A 89 -1.16 -11.14 -13.18
CA THR A 89 -1.50 -10.74 -11.79
C THR A 89 -0.86 -9.40 -11.41
N ARG A 90 -0.76 -8.42 -12.32
CA ARG A 90 -0.26 -7.08 -11.93
C ARG A 90 -1.23 -6.44 -10.92
N PHE A 91 -0.86 -6.50 -9.64
CA PHE A 91 -1.62 -5.87 -8.56
C PHE A 91 -1.75 -4.37 -8.83
N SER A 92 -2.96 -3.90 -9.09
CA SER A 92 -3.25 -2.47 -9.18
C SER A 92 -3.66 -1.99 -7.80
N VAL A 93 -3.02 -0.94 -7.29
CA VAL A 93 -3.44 -0.34 -6.02
C VAL A 93 -4.74 0.40 -6.27
N VAL A 94 -5.81 -0.05 -5.62
CA VAL A 94 -7.14 0.56 -5.71
C VAL A 94 -7.33 1.51 -4.54
N ALA A 95 -7.74 2.73 -4.84
CA ALA A 95 -8.04 3.75 -3.85
C ALA A 95 -9.54 3.79 -3.55
N PHE A 96 -9.86 3.86 -2.27
CA PHE A 96 -11.20 4.03 -1.74
C PHE A 96 -11.27 5.30 -0.92
N ARG A 97 -12.41 5.97 -0.95
CA ARG A 97 -12.69 7.16 -0.16
C ARG A 97 -13.99 6.99 0.63
N CYS A 98 -13.98 7.39 1.89
CA CYS A 98 -15.20 7.48 2.68
C CYS A 98 -16.01 8.69 2.19
N ALA A 99 -17.26 8.47 1.78
CA ALA A 99 -18.15 9.55 1.37
C ALA A 99 -18.49 10.53 2.51
N VAL A 100 -18.36 10.11 3.77
CA VAL A 100 -18.75 10.90 4.95
C VAL A 100 -17.59 11.77 5.46
N CYS A 101 -16.44 11.16 5.80
CA CYS A 101 -15.31 11.90 6.37
C CYS A 101 -14.14 12.13 5.41
N GLY A 102 -14.20 11.61 4.18
CA GLY A 102 -13.14 11.78 3.20
C GLY A 102 -11.85 10.98 3.48
N SER A 103 -11.83 10.15 4.54
CA SER A 103 -10.71 9.24 4.79
C SER A 103 -10.45 8.34 3.59
N CYS A 104 -9.19 7.95 3.39
CA CYS A 104 -8.79 7.15 2.23
C CYS A 104 -8.21 5.80 2.65
N ALA A 105 -8.57 4.76 1.92
CA ALA A 105 -8.03 3.41 2.08
C ALA A 105 -7.47 2.95 0.74
N TYR A 106 -6.34 2.23 0.79
CA TYR A 106 -5.72 1.65 -0.38
C TYR A 106 -5.64 0.14 -0.20
N THR A 107 -5.83 -0.61 -1.27
CA THR A 107 -5.64 -2.07 -1.27
C THR A 107 -4.94 -2.50 -2.56
N ALA A 108 -4.02 -3.47 -2.44
CA ALA A 108 -3.38 -4.11 -3.59
C ALA A 108 -4.24 -5.24 -4.18
N PHE A 109 -5.26 -5.70 -3.44
CA PHE A 109 -6.18 -6.75 -3.82
C PHE A 109 -7.62 -6.24 -3.69
N TYR A 110 -8.37 -6.22 -4.79
CA TYR A 110 -9.77 -5.82 -4.78
C TYR A 110 -10.69 -6.99 -5.15
N ASP A 111 -11.58 -7.30 -4.22
CA ASP A 111 -12.76 -8.12 -4.42
C ASP A 111 -13.93 -7.35 -3.78
N ASP A 112 -15.05 -7.25 -4.49
CA ASP A 112 -16.24 -6.49 -4.08
C ASP A 112 -16.83 -6.93 -2.74
N ARG A 113 -16.52 -8.15 -2.30
CA ARG A 113 -16.92 -8.70 -0.99
C ARG A 113 -16.10 -8.15 0.16
N TYR A 114 -14.93 -7.58 -0.10
CA TYR A 114 -13.97 -7.10 0.89
C TYR A 114 -13.72 -5.60 0.77
N ARG A 115 -14.78 -4.82 0.50
CA ARG A 115 -14.67 -3.35 0.48
C ARG A 115 -14.19 -2.83 1.84
N PRO A 116 -13.17 -1.94 1.87
CA PRO A 116 -12.75 -1.30 3.10
C PRO A 116 -13.91 -0.57 3.77
N VAL A 117 -14.04 -0.73 5.08
CA VAL A 117 -14.97 0.04 5.91
C VAL A 117 -14.21 1.21 6.54
N CYS A 118 -14.84 2.37 6.60
CA CYS A 118 -14.22 3.55 7.18
C CYS A 118 -13.90 3.33 8.66
N ARG A 119 -12.68 3.68 9.09
CA ARG A 119 -12.22 3.49 10.47
C ARG A 119 -12.67 4.58 11.44
N SER A 120 -13.28 5.65 10.94
CA SER A 120 -13.90 6.70 11.76
C SER A 120 -15.32 6.29 12.14
N GLY A 121 -15.49 5.59 13.27
CA GLY A 121 -16.81 5.35 13.88
C GLY A 121 -17.81 4.56 13.01
N GLU A 122 -19.06 5.02 12.96
CA GLU A 122 -20.22 4.37 12.28
C GLU A 122 -20.24 4.54 10.75
N HIS A 123 -19.16 5.02 10.15
CA HIS A 123 -19.11 5.20 8.70
C HIS A 123 -18.98 3.83 8.01
N GLY A 124 -19.91 3.54 7.11
CA GLY A 124 -20.01 2.26 6.42
C GLY A 124 -18.91 1.99 5.37
N PRO A 125 -19.20 1.11 4.39
CA PRO A 125 -18.28 0.78 3.31
C PRO A 125 -17.82 2.02 2.54
N MET A 126 -16.54 2.06 2.20
CA MET A 126 -15.94 3.13 1.40
C MET A 126 -16.21 2.90 -0.10
N GLU A 127 -16.18 3.99 -0.86
CA GLU A 127 -16.47 4.00 -2.31
C GLU A 127 -15.17 4.05 -3.11
N LEU A 128 -15.18 3.46 -4.32
CA LEU A 128 -14.05 3.56 -5.24
C LEU A 128 -13.83 5.02 -5.62
N ARG A 129 -12.57 5.47 -5.58
CA ARG A 129 -12.19 6.84 -5.92
C ARG A 129 -12.01 7.04 -7.43
#